data_AF-A0AAV9SYR7-F1
#
_entry.id   AF-A0AAV9SYR7-F1
#
_cell.length_a   1.000
_cell.length_b   1.000
_cell.length_c   1.000
_cell.angle_alpha   90.00
_cell.angle_beta   90.00
_cell.angle_gamma   90.00
#
_symmetry.space_group_name_H-M   'P 1'
#
loop_
_entity.id
_entity.type
_entity.pdbx_description
1 polymer ?
#
loop_
_entity_poly.entity_id
_entity_poly.type
_entity_poly.pdbx_seq_one_letter_code
_entity_poly.pdbx_strand_id
1 'polypeptide(L)'
;MLNLITGGVWAIQGIMAIVVLGLSVDLVKGQMIGDAPTTTKYGTFTGGFGLAVAIMGFASAFIDAIPALAVMAADALSGLLLLGGGI
;
A
#
# COMPACT_ATOMS: atom_id res chain seq x y z
N MET A 1 17.23 13.87 2.89
CA MET A 1 17.82 13.75 1.54
C MET A 1 17.24 12.51 0.88
N LEU A 2 16.59 12.64 -0.27
CA LEU A 2 16.03 11.50 -1.01
C LEU A 2 17.18 10.64 -1.55
N ASN A 3 17.36 9.44 -0.98
CA ASN A 3 18.26 8.44 -1.52
C ASN A 3 17.54 7.69 -2.65
N LEU A 4 18.22 7.46 -3.78
CA LEU A 4 17.69 6.73 -4.93
C LEU A 4 17.09 5.37 -4.52
N ILE A 5 17.72 4.70 -3.56
CA ILE A 5 17.25 3.42 -3.03
C ILE A 5 15.88 3.59 -2.35
N THR A 6 15.75 4.57 -1.44
CA THR A 6 14.53 4.79 -0.68
C THR A 6 13.37 5.21 -1.59
N GLY A 7 13.64 6.12 -2.55
CA GLY A 7 12.65 6.50 -3.56
C GLY A 7 12.23 5.34 -4.45
N GLY A 8 13.18 4.47 -4.83
CA GLY A 8 12.90 3.25 -5.60
C GLY A 8 12.04 2.24 -4.84
N VAL A 9 12.28 2.06 -3.54
CA VAL A 9 11.48 1.16 -2.68
C VAL A 9 10.03 1.65 -2.61
N TRP A 10 9.79 2.94 -2.35
CA TRP A 10 8.43 3.48 -2.32
C TRP A 10 7.74 3.41 -3.68
N ALA A 11 8.47 3.60 -4.78
CA ALA A 11 7.91 3.44 -6.13
C ALA A 11 7.45 1.99 -6.37
N ILE A 12 8.26 0.99 -6.02
CA ILE A 12 7.91 -0.43 -6.14
C ILE A 12 6.72 -0.77 -5.23
N GLN A 13 6.76 -0.35 -3.97
CA GLN A 13 5.65 -0.53 -3.02
C GLN A 13 4.35 0.08 -3.56
N GLY A 14 4.42 1.28 -4.13
CA GLY A 14 3.27 1.96 -4.74
C GLY A 14 2.71 1.20 -5.95
N ILE A 15 3.57 0.69 -6.83
CA ILE A 15 3.15 -0.12 -7.99
C ILE A 15 2.45 -1.39 -7.53
N MET A 16 3.06 -2.13 -6.60
CA MET A 16 2.47 -3.36 -6.06
C MET A 16 1.12 -3.09 -5.39
N ALA A 17 1.04 -2.02 -4.61
CA ALA A 17 -0.18 -1.61 -3.94
C ALA A 17 -1.29 -1.20 -4.92
N ILE A 18 -0.97 -0.47 -6.00
CA ILE A 18 -1.93 -0.11 -7.05
C ILE A 18 -2.46 -1.35 -7.77
N VAL A 19 -1.59 -2.30 -8.11
CA VAL A 19 -2.00 -3.54 -8.79
C VAL A 19 -2.97 -4.34 -7.91
N VAL A 20 -2.63 -4.52 -6.64
CA VAL A 20 -3.48 -5.23 -5.67
C VAL A 20 -4.81 -4.51 -5.49
N LEU A 21 -4.79 -3.18 -5.29
CA LEU A 21 -5.99 -2.37 -5.13
C LEU A 21 -6.89 -2.47 -6.36
N GLY A 22 -6.32 -2.28 -7.55
CA GLY A 22 -7.05 -2.30 -8.82
C GLY A 22 -7.74 -3.63 -9.07
N LEU A 23 -7.00 -4.74 -8.96
CA LEU A 23 -7.55 -6.09 -9.13
C LEU A 23 -8.61 -6.40 -8.07
N SER A 24 -8.35 -6.07 -6.81
CA SER A 24 -9.30 -6.36 -5.73
C SER A 24 -10.59 -5.55 -5.87
N VAL A 25 -10.50 -4.26 -6.22
CA VAL A 25 -11.68 -3.41 -6.47
C VAL A 25 -12.49 -3.91 -7.65
N ASP A 26 -11.85 -4.35 -8.73
CA ASP A 26 -12.54 -4.87 -9.91
C ASP A 26 -13.30 -6.16 -9.57
N LEU A 27 -12.67 -7.06 -8.80
CA LEU A 27 -13.31 -8.30 -8.31
C LEU A 27 -14.48 -8.02 -7.34
N VAL A 28 -14.36 -7.02 -6.46
CA VAL A 28 -15.47 -6.61 -5.59
C VAL A 28 -16.63 -6.03 -6.41
N LYS A 29 -16.35 -5.23 -7.45
CA LYS A 29 -17.39 -4.65 -8.31
C LYS A 29 -18.06 -5.69 -9.21
N GLY A 30 -17.33 -6.71 -9.63
CA GLY A 30 -17.83 -7.82 -10.45
C GLY A 30 -18.67 -8.85 -9.69
N GLN A 31 -18.75 -8.76 -8.36
CA GLN A 31 -19.58 -9.65 -7.54
C GLN A 31 -21.07 -9.35 -7.76
N MET A 32 -21.77 -10.28 -8.41
CA MET A 32 -23.20 -10.18 -8.69
C MET A 32 -24.10 -10.88 -7.65
N ILE A 33 -23.56 -11.85 -6.91
CA ILE A 33 -24.34 -12.71 -6.01
C ILE A 33 -23.60 -12.84 -4.68
N GLY A 34 -24.31 -12.54 -3.59
CA GLY A 34 -23.76 -12.64 -2.24
C GLY A 34 -22.88 -11.46 -1.86
N ASP A 35 -22.02 -11.68 -0.87
CA ASP A 35 -21.06 -10.69 -0.40
C ASP A 35 -19.66 -11.05 -0.90
N ALA A 36 -18.85 -10.03 -1.25
CA ALA A 36 -17.53 -10.26 -1.78
C ALA A 36 -16.65 -11.04 -0.79
N PRO A 37 -15.82 -11.99 -1.25
CA PRO A 37 -14.95 -12.75 -0.38
C PRO A 37 -14.12 -11.85 0.54
N THR A 38 -13.99 -12.25 1.80
CA THR A 38 -13.24 -11.50 2.81
C THR A 38 -11.79 -11.24 2.38
N THR A 39 -11.21 -12.17 1.62
CA THR A 39 -9.87 -12.05 1.03
C THR A 39 -9.78 -10.91 0.01
N THR A 40 -10.79 -10.74 -0.85
CA THR A 40 -10.85 -9.65 -1.83
C THR A 40 -11.02 -8.30 -1.15
N LYS A 41 -11.89 -8.21 -0.14
CA LYS A 41 -12.06 -6.99 0.68
C LYS A 41 -10.77 -6.62 1.41
N TYR A 42 -10.09 -7.61 1.98
CA TYR A 42 -8.79 -7.43 2.61
C TYR A 42 -7.75 -6.95 1.60
N GLY A 43 -7.70 -7.52 0.40
CA GLY A 43 -6.85 -7.07 -0.70
C GLY A 43 -7.11 -5.60 -1.11
N THR A 44 -8.37 -5.18 -1.18
CA THR A 44 -8.72 -3.77 -1.41
C THR A 44 -8.18 -2.88 -0.30
N PHE A 45 -8.30 -3.28 0.96
CA PHE A 45 -7.77 -2.54 2.10
C PHE A 45 -6.23 -2.46 2.08
N THR A 46 -5.53 -3.57 1.91
CA THR A 46 -4.06 -3.61 1.94
C THR A 46 -3.44 -2.92 0.75
N GLY A 47 -4.03 -3.04 -0.43
CA GLY A 47 -3.64 -2.27 -1.62
C GLY A 47 -3.84 -0.76 -1.43
N GLY A 48 -4.97 -0.35 -0.83
CA GLY A 48 -5.22 1.06 -0.52
C GLY A 48 -4.26 1.61 0.54
N PHE A 49 -4.05 0.86 1.63
CA PHE A 49 -3.14 1.24 2.70
C PHE A 49 -1.70 1.34 2.22
N GLY A 50 -1.21 0.31 1.50
CA GLY A 50 0.15 0.29 0.98
C GLY A 50 0.43 1.44 0.00
N LEU A 51 -0.57 1.84 -0.78
CA LEU A 51 -0.46 3.00 -1.67
C LEU A 51 -0.38 4.30 -0.87
N ALA A 52 -1.22 4.47 0.16
CA ALA A 52 -1.18 5.65 1.02
C ALA A 52 0.18 5.77 1.73
N VAL A 53 0.75 4.66 2.18
CA VAL A 53 2.07 4.61 2.80
C VAL A 53 3.17 4.96 1.79
N ALA A 54 3.14 4.41 0.57
CA ALA A 54 4.10 4.76 -0.47
C ALA A 54 4.06 6.27 -0.81
N ILE A 55 2.87 6.87 -0.87
CA ILE A 55 2.69 8.32 -1.07
C ILE A 55 3.24 9.10 0.13
N MET A 56 2.95 8.66 1.36
CA MET A 56 3.47 9.29 2.58
C MET A 56 5.00 9.24 2.62
N GLY A 57 5.59 8.09 2.29
CA GLY A 57 7.03 7.92 2.17
C GLY A 57 7.62 8.90 1.17
N PHE A 58 7.06 8.97 -0.04
CA PHE A 58 7.51 9.91 -1.06
C PHE A 58 7.36 11.38 -0.60
N ALA A 59 6.25 11.73 0.05
CA ALA A 59 5.99 13.08 0.57
C ALA A 59 6.97 13.45 1.70
N SER A 60 7.37 12.49 2.53
CA SER A 60 8.34 12.71 3.62
C SER A 60 9.70 13.19 3.12
N ALA A 61 10.06 12.90 1.87
CA ALA A 61 11.28 13.40 1.26
C ALA A 61 11.29 14.92 1.02
N PHE A 62 10.10 15.55 0.97
CA PHE A 62 9.91 16.98 0.71
C PHE A 62 9.34 17.72 1.93
N ILE A 63 8.84 17.01 2.93
CA ILE A 63 8.18 17.57 4.12
C ILE A 63 8.96 17.15 5.37
N ASP A 64 9.76 18.06 5.90
CA ASP A 64 10.56 17.83 7.13
C ASP A 64 9.70 17.64 8.40
N ALA A 65 8.41 17.96 8.34
CA ALA A 65 7.48 17.73 9.44
C ALA A 65 7.14 16.25 9.67
N ILE A 66 7.42 15.37 8.71
CA ILE A 66 7.13 13.93 8.81
C ILE A 66 8.35 13.22 9.42
N PRO A 67 8.25 12.68 10.66
CA PRO A 67 9.39 12.01 11.29
C PRO A 67 9.77 10.73 10.55
N ALA A 68 11.06 10.49 10.35
CA ALA A 68 11.56 9.27 9.70
C ALA A 68 11.08 7.98 10.40
N LEU A 69 10.94 8.00 11.73
CA LEU A 69 10.40 6.87 12.49
C LEU A 69 8.94 6.55 12.13
N ALA A 70 8.13 7.58 11.85
CA ALA A 70 6.73 7.39 11.46
C ALA A 70 6.63 6.74 10.08
N VAL A 71 7.47 7.17 9.13
CA VAL A 71 7.55 6.58 7.79
C VAL A 71 8.01 5.12 7.88
N MET A 72 9.06 4.85 8.64
CA MET A 72 9.56 3.49 8.86
C MET A 72 8.51 2.57 9.48
N ALA A 73 7.78 3.05 10.50
CA ALA A 73 6.71 2.30 11.12
C ALA A 73 5.56 2.02 10.14
N ALA A 74 5.21 3.01 9.30
CA ALA A 74 4.19 2.85 8.27
C ALA A 74 4.62 1.84 7.19
N ASP A 75 5.88 1.90 6.74
CA ASP A 75 6.45 0.96 5.78
C ASP A 75 6.44 -0.47 6.33
N ALA A 76 6.87 -0.66 7.59
CA ALA A 76 6.84 -1.95 8.25
C ALA A 76 5.41 -2.50 8.40
N LEU A 77 4.46 -1.67 8.82
CA LEU A 77 3.06 -2.07 8.96
C LEU A 77 2.44 -2.40 7.59
N SER A 78 2.74 -1.61 6.57
CA SER A 78 2.31 -1.88 5.19
C SER A 78 2.84 -3.23 4.71
N GLY A 79 4.12 -3.50 4.91
CA GLY A 79 4.73 -4.79 4.55
C GLY A 79 4.05 -5.95 5.26
N LEU A 80 3.75 -5.82 6.55
CA LEU A 80 3.09 -6.87 7.33
C LEU A 80 1.64 -7.13 6.88
N LEU A 81 0.92 -6.07 6.53
CA LEU A 81 -0.46 -6.18 6.02
C LEU A 81 -0.49 -6.80 4.62
N LEU A 82 0.38 -6.37 3.72
CA LEU A 82 0.51 -6.94 2.37
C LEU A 82 0.91 -8.42 2.44
N LEU A 83 1.87 -8.76 3.31
CA LEU A 83 2.28 -10.14 3.55
C LEU A 83 1.11 -11.00 4.08
N GLY A 84 0.31 -10.46 5.00
CA GLY A 84 -0.92 -11.12 5.48
C GLY A 84 -1.96 -11.34 4.38
N GLY A 85 -1.88 -10.59 3.28
CA GLY A 85 -2.70 -10.74 2.07
C GLY A 85 -2.12 -11.70 1.04
N GLY A 86 -0.93 -12.26 1.31
CA GLY A 86 -0.19 -13.11 0.37
C GLY A 86 0.53 -12.36 -0.74
N ILE A 87 0.92 -11.10 -0.49
CA ILE A 87 1.56 -10.19 -1.44
C ILE A 87 3.02 -9.94 -1.03
#